data_AF-A0A1G0QX64-F1
#
_entry.id   AF-A0A1G0QX64-F1
#
_cell.length_a   1.000
_cell.length_b   1.000
_cell.length_c   1.000
_cell.angle_alpha   90.00
_cell.angle_beta   90.00
_cell.angle_gamma   90.00
#
_symmetry.space_group_name_H-M   'P 1'
#
loop_
_entity.id
_entity.type
_entity.pdbx_description
1 polymer ?
#
loop_
_entity_poly.entity_id
_entity_poly.type
_entity_poly.pdbx_seq_one_letter_code
_entity_poly.pdbx_strand_id
1 'polypeptide(L)'
;MKKENYFCNEPWTGIFSVRTNGDCICCPCYAQVKIGNINETSIQEIWNSPKLIEMRKSFSKGELPEPCINQLCPVVVEKKQDK
;
A
#
# COMPACT_ATOMS: atom_id res chain seq x y z
N MET A 1 -23.59 10.90 0.44
CA MET A 1 -22.16 10.89 0.77
C MET A 1 -21.38 10.79 -0.54
N LYS A 2 -20.53 11.77 -0.88
CA LYS A 2 -19.63 11.68 -2.04
C LYS A 2 -18.67 10.51 -1.81
N LYS A 3 -18.62 9.54 -2.72
CA LYS A 3 -17.59 8.50 -2.71
C LYS A 3 -16.31 9.14 -3.22
N GLU A 4 -15.39 9.39 -2.31
CA GLU A 4 -14.01 9.65 -2.69
C GLU A 4 -13.46 8.40 -3.39
N ASN A 5 -12.83 8.56 -4.56
CA ASN A 5 -12.28 7.44 -5.32
C ASN A 5 -10.76 7.40 -5.14
N TYR A 6 -10.26 6.95 -3.99
CA TYR A 6 -8.82 6.75 -3.76
C TYR A 6 -8.30 5.53 -4.53
N PHE A 7 -7.08 5.64 -5.07
CA PHE A 7 -6.46 4.58 -5.88
C PHE A 7 -4.96 4.81 -5.95
N CYS A 8 -4.18 3.77 -5.69
CA CYS A 8 -2.73 3.73 -5.77
C CYS A 8 -2.31 2.43 -6.49
N ASN A 9 -1.36 2.48 -7.41
CA ASN A 9 -0.90 1.28 -8.12
C ASN A 9 0.07 0.41 -7.31
N GLU A 10 0.75 0.97 -6.30
CA GLU A 10 1.81 0.29 -5.56
C GLU A 10 1.37 -1.09 -5.03
N PRO A 11 0.17 -1.27 -4.44
CA PRO A 11 -0.26 -2.58 -3.96
C PRO A 11 -0.44 -3.66 -5.03
N TRP A 12 -0.45 -3.30 -6.32
CA TRP A 12 -0.52 -4.22 -7.48
C TRP A 12 0.80 -4.38 -8.23
N THR A 13 1.78 -3.50 -8.00
CA THR A 13 3.09 -3.61 -8.65
C THR A 13 4.05 -4.54 -7.92
N GLY A 14 4.19 -4.46 -6.59
CA GLY A 14 5.20 -5.31 -5.97
C GLY A 14 5.63 -5.00 -4.54
N ILE A 15 6.68 -5.73 -4.17
CA ILE A 15 7.64 -5.35 -3.15
C ILE A 15 8.52 -4.25 -3.77
N PHE A 16 8.46 -3.02 -3.23
CA PHE A 16 9.21 -1.88 -3.76
C PHE A 16 10.57 -1.69 -3.10
N SER A 17 10.74 -2.19 -1.88
CA SER A 17 12.00 -2.11 -1.15
C SER A 17 12.20 -3.34 -0.28
N VAL A 18 13.42 -3.86 -0.27
CA VAL A 18 13.88 -4.91 0.64
C VAL A 18 14.99 -4.30 1.50
N ARG A 19 14.81 -4.28 2.82
CA ARG A 19 15.78 -3.74 3.77
C ARG A 19 16.92 -4.73 4.01
N THR A 20 18.02 -4.28 4.62
CA THR A 20 19.21 -5.12 4.89
C THR A 20 18.92 -6.30 5.82
N ASN A 21 17.87 -6.23 6.64
CA ASN A 21 17.38 -7.33 7.47
C ASN A 21 16.40 -8.28 6.75
N GLY A 22 16.15 -8.07 5.45
CA GLY A 22 15.22 -8.85 4.63
C GLY A 22 13.77 -8.35 4.66
N ASP A 23 13.45 -7.28 5.39
CA ASP A 23 12.08 -6.78 5.45
C ASP A 23 11.63 -6.20 4.10
N CYS A 24 10.51 -6.69 3.60
CA CYS A 24 9.88 -6.27 2.36
C CYS A 24 8.85 -5.16 2.64
N ILE A 25 8.97 -4.04 1.94
CA ILE A 25 8.16 -2.82 2.11
C ILE A 25 7.41 -2.50 0.81
N CYS A 26 6.11 -2.21 0.93
CA CYS A 26 5.25 -1.85 -0.22
C CYS A 26 5.35 -0.36 -0.62
N CYS A 27 5.42 0.56 0.36
CA CYS A 27 5.37 2.00 0.11
C CYS A 27 6.55 2.67 0.83
N PRO A 28 7.79 2.57 0.29
CA PRO A 28 9.00 2.96 1.02
C PRO A 28 9.09 4.47 1.32
N CYS A 29 8.44 5.31 0.50
CA CYS A 29 8.54 6.77 0.60
C CYS A 29 7.64 7.37 1.69
N TYR A 30 6.51 6.73 2.01
CA TYR A 30 5.49 7.30 2.90
C TYR A 30 5.08 6.31 3.99
N ALA A 31 4.11 5.43 3.71
CA ALA A 31 3.50 4.58 4.74
C ALA A 31 4.43 3.48 5.29
N GLN A 32 5.55 3.17 4.60
CA GLN A 32 6.54 2.16 4.97
C GLN A 32 5.95 0.81 5.40
N VAL A 33 4.85 0.39 4.74
CA VAL A 33 4.12 -0.83 5.10
C VAL A 33 4.99 -2.05 4.90
N LYS A 34 5.40 -2.69 6.01
CA LYS A 34 6.04 -4.02 6.00
C LYS A 34 5.02 -5.10 5.63
N ILE A 35 5.30 -5.79 4.53
CA ILE A 35 4.47 -6.84 3.93
C ILE A 35 5.05 -8.24 4.08
N GLY A 36 6.25 -8.38 4.63
CA GLY A 36 6.86 -9.66 4.94
C GLY A 36 8.37 -9.56 5.15
N ASN A 37 9.04 -10.71 5.18
CA ASN A 37 10.50 -10.81 5.19
C ASN A 37 10.94 -11.92 4.21
N ILE A 38 11.89 -11.59 3.33
CA ILE A 38 12.34 -12.48 2.24
C ILE A 38 13.11 -13.71 2.75
N ASN A 39 13.62 -13.67 3.97
CA ASN A 39 14.32 -14.79 4.59
C ASN A 39 13.35 -15.79 5.25
N GLU A 40 12.09 -15.41 5.44
CA GLU A 40 11.10 -16.20 6.19
C GLU A 40 10.00 -16.80 5.29
N THR A 41 9.65 -16.10 4.20
CA THR A 41 8.51 -16.44 3.34
C THR A 41 8.83 -16.23 1.87
N SER A 42 8.16 -16.97 0.99
CA SER A 42 8.36 -16.83 -0.45
C SER A 42 7.86 -15.47 -0.96
N ILE A 43 8.41 -14.98 -2.07
CA ILE A 43 7.95 -13.73 -2.71
C ILE A 43 6.45 -13.78 -3.01
N GLN A 44 5.93 -14.93 -3.43
CA GLN A 44 4.52 -15.15 -3.73
C GLN A 44 3.64 -14.99 -2.48
N GLU A 45 4.11 -15.44 -1.32
CA GLU A 45 3.41 -15.27 -0.04
C GLU A 45 3.48 -13.81 0.44
N ILE A 46 4.63 -13.16 0.31
CA ILE A 46 4.80 -11.74 0.66
C ILE A 46 3.88 -10.86 -0.20
N TRP A 47 3.82 -11.15 -1.50
CA TRP A 47 2.91 -10.51 -2.43
C TRP A 47 1.45 -10.67 -2.03
N ASN A 48 1.09 -11.85 -1.55
CA ASN A 48 -0.24 -12.17 -1.04
C ASN A 48 -0.36 -12.00 0.48
N SER A 49 0.47 -11.15 1.09
CA SER A 49 0.35 -10.87 2.51
C SER A 49 -1.03 -10.29 2.85
N PRO A 50 -1.58 -10.59 4.04
CA PRO A 50 -2.89 -10.08 4.46
C PRO A 50 -3.00 -8.57 4.34
N LYS A 51 -1.94 -7.84 4.71
CA LYS A 51 -1.86 -6.38 4.61
C LYS A 51 -1.99 -5.89 3.16
N LEU A 52 -1.25 -6.50 2.22
CA LEU A 52 -1.28 -6.06 0.84
C LEU A 52 -2.60 -6.41 0.15
N ILE A 53 -3.20 -7.56 0.51
CA ILE A 53 -4.55 -7.94 0.08
C ILE A 53 -5.59 -6.93 0.59
N GLU A 54 -5.51 -6.53 1.86
CA GLU A 54 -6.42 -5.54 2.44
C GLU A 54 -6.29 -4.18 1.75
N MET A 55 -5.06 -3.71 1.50
CA MET A 55 -4.83 -2.48 0.73
C MET A 55 -5.45 -2.55 -0.66
N ARG A 56 -5.25 -3.66 -1.39
CA ARG A 56 -5.86 -3.88 -2.71
C ARG A 56 -7.39 -3.87 -2.63
N LYS A 57 -7.98 -4.46 -1.59
CA LYS A 57 -9.43 -4.46 -1.35
C LYS A 57 -9.96 -3.04 -1.12
N SER A 58 -9.34 -2.25 -0.25
CA SER A 58 -9.77 -0.87 0.01
C SER A 58 -9.67 -0.02 -1.26
N PHE A 59 -8.54 -0.04 -1.96
CA PHE A 59 -8.39 0.72 -3.20
C PHE A 59 -9.33 0.24 -4.33
N SER A 60 -9.66 -1.06 -4.40
CA SER A 60 -10.67 -1.55 -5.36
C SER A 60 -12.08 -1.01 -5.11
N LYS A 61 -12.36 -0.54 -3.89
CA LYS A 61 -13.62 0.11 -3.50
C LYS A 61 -13.55 1.64 -3.58
N GLY A 62 -12.40 2.21 -3.93
CA GLY A 62 -12.15 3.65 -3.84
C GLY A 62 -11.84 4.13 -2.42
N GLU A 63 -11.66 3.24 -1.46
CA GLU A 63 -11.42 3.57 -0.05
C GLU A 63 -9.93 3.73 0.22
N LEU A 64 -9.58 4.69 1.08
CA LEU A 64 -8.20 4.86 1.53
C LEU A 64 -7.86 3.79 2.59
N PRO A 65 -6.84 2.93 2.39
CA PRO A 65 -6.41 1.99 3.41
C PRO A 65 -5.88 2.70 4.66
N GLU A 66 -6.02 2.07 5.82
CA GLU A 66 -5.57 2.64 7.11
C GLU A 66 -4.12 3.12 7.09
N PRO A 67 -3.14 2.37 6.53
CA PRO A 67 -1.75 2.83 6.50
C PRO A 67 -1.51 4.10 5.67
N CYS A 68 -2.46 4.45 4.79
CA CYS A 68 -2.38 5.62 3.93
C CYS A 68 -3.02 6.87 4.57
N ILE A 69 -3.74 6.73 5.69
CA ILE A 69 -4.36 7.87 6.38
C ILE A 69 -3.27 8.83 6.87
N ASN A 70 -3.51 10.13 6.70
CA ASN A 70 -2.58 11.22 7.06
C ASN A 70 -1.20 11.18 6.38
N GLN A 71 -1.04 10.40 5.31
CA GLN A 71 0.19 10.40 4.52
C GLN A 71 0.23 11.61 3.56
N LEU A 72 1.43 12.07 3.24
CA LEU A 72 1.67 13.21 2.34
C LEU A 72 1.88 12.79 0.88
N CYS A 73 1.50 11.57 0.50
CA CYS A 73 1.70 11.08 -0.85
C CYS A 73 0.69 11.71 -1.83
N PRO A 74 1.02 11.89 -3.12
CA PRO A 74 0.14 12.48 -4.13
C PRO A 74 -1.27 11.87 -4.14
N VAL A 75 -1.38 10.55 -3.99
CA VAL A 75 -2.68 9.85 -3.94
C VAL A 75 -3.60 10.37 -2.82
N VAL A 76 -3.03 10.74 -1.68
CA VAL A 76 -3.76 11.25 -0.51
C VAL A 76 -3.98 12.76 -0.61
N VAL A 77 -2.98 13.52 -1.04
CA VAL A 77 -3.05 14.99 -1.05
C VAL A 77 -3.79 15.56 -2.28
N GLU A 78 -3.61 14.97 -3.46
CA GLU A 78 -4.20 15.47 -4.71
C GLU A 78 -5.69 15.13 -4.84
N LYS A 79 -6.20 14.14 -4.08
CA LYS A 79 -7.63 13.80 -4.04
C LYS A 79 -8.47 14.70 -3.14
N LYS A 80 -7.89 15.75 -2.56
CA LYS A 80 -8.66 16.91 -2.05
C LYS A 80 -9.11 17.89 -3.15
N GLN A 81 -8.89 17.59 -4.43
CA GLN A 81 -9.39 18.42 -5.53
C GLN A 81 -10.75 17.93 -6.05
N ASP A 82 -11.77 18.69 -5.65
CA ASP A 82 -12.95 19.06 -6.42
C ASP A 82 -13.71 17.97 -7.20
N LYS A 83 -14.82 17.55 -6.59
CA LYS A 83 -16.14 17.73 -7.23
C LYS A 83 -17.06 18.43 -6.26
#